data_AF-A0A4R1HL06-F1
#
_entry.id   AF-A0A4R1HL06-F1
#
_cell.length_a   1.000
_cell.length_b   1.000
_cell.length_c   1.000
_cell.angle_alpha   90.00
_cell.angle_beta   90.00
_cell.angle_gamma   90.00
#
_symmetry.space_group_name_H-M   'P 1'
#
loop_
_entity.id
_entity.type
_entity.pdbx_description
1 polymer ?
#
loop_
_entity_poly.entity_id
_entity_poly.type
_entity_poly.pdbx_seq_one_letter_code
_entity_poly.pdbx_strand_id
1 'polypeptide(L)'
;MTFRLRRDHPGTRVGMSEDPARRLSPPEQRAAAEALRAGLALSGLDVGDLWRASIALDQDAVPPAELHRILQSREDAVRLTAHEHDVLAQALNDHFVERGDGHPVRYSTELRYF
;
A
#
# COMPACT_ATOMS: atom_id res chain seq x y z
N MET A 1 17.73 -41.67 -30.45
CA MET A 1 17.33 -40.25 -30.33
C MET A 1 16.31 -40.15 -29.20
N THR A 2 16.74 -40.01 -27.95
CA THR A 2 16.97 -38.76 -27.17
C THR A 2 15.71 -38.26 -26.46
N PHE A 3 15.79 -38.27 -25.13
CA PHE A 3 14.83 -37.85 -24.09
C PHE A 3 14.56 -36.34 -24.03
N ARG A 4 13.37 -35.94 -23.51
CA ARG A 4 13.15 -35.12 -22.29
C ARG A 4 11.64 -34.86 -22.11
N LEU A 5 10.99 -35.43 -21.09
CA LEU A 5 10.86 -34.96 -19.69
C LEU A 5 10.13 -33.62 -19.53
N ARG A 6 9.01 -33.73 -18.81
CA ARG A 6 8.15 -32.72 -18.18
C ARG A 6 8.78 -31.35 -17.95
N ARG A 7 7.98 -30.31 -18.17
CA ARG A 7 7.74 -29.28 -17.16
C ARG A 7 6.25 -28.97 -17.09
N ASP A 8 5.57 -29.68 -16.19
CA ASP A 8 4.51 -29.04 -15.40
C ASP A 8 5.10 -27.73 -14.87
N HIS A 9 4.52 -26.58 -15.21
CA HIS A 9 4.78 -25.33 -14.50
C HIS A 9 3.74 -25.22 -13.38
N PRO A 10 4.14 -25.40 -12.11
CA PRO A 10 3.34 -24.95 -10.99
C PRO A 10 3.63 -23.46 -10.79
N GLY A 11 2.59 -22.63 -10.70
CA GLY A 11 2.77 -21.28 -10.18
C GLY A 11 2.21 -20.17 -11.04
N THR A 12 0.90 -20.21 -11.29
CA THR A 12 0.15 -18.99 -11.02
C THR A 12 -0.89 -19.39 -10.00
N ARG A 13 -0.54 -19.25 -8.71
CA ARG A 13 -1.58 -18.89 -7.76
C ARG A 13 -2.12 -17.59 -8.33
N VAL A 14 -3.25 -17.67 -9.03
CA VAL A 14 -4.16 -16.54 -9.15
C VAL A 14 -4.38 -16.15 -7.70
N GLY A 15 -3.58 -15.18 -7.26
CA GLY A 15 -3.59 -14.70 -5.89
C GLY A 15 -5.04 -14.41 -5.60
N MET A 16 -5.52 -14.95 -4.48
CA MET A 16 -6.84 -14.63 -3.95
C MET A 16 -7.07 -13.16 -4.24
N SER A 17 -8.05 -12.83 -5.07
CA SER A 17 -8.41 -11.43 -5.32
C SER A 17 -8.78 -10.90 -3.95
N GLU A 18 -7.85 -10.23 -3.29
CA GLU A 18 -8.07 -9.76 -1.94
C GLU A 18 -9.20 -8.76 -2.04
N ASP A 19 -10.23 -8.95 -1.22
CA ASP A 19 -11.35 -8.04 -1.19
C ASP A 19 -10.81 -6.63 -0.90
N PRO A 20 -10.87 -5.69 -1.86
CA PRO A 20 -10.31 -4.35 -1.69
C PRO A 20 -10.98 -3.61 -0.53
N ALA A 21 -12.24 -3.92 -0.24
CA ALA A 21 -13.00 -3.34 0.86
C ALA A 21 -12.67 -3.98 2.23
N ARG A 22 -11.83 -5.04 2.27
CA ARG A 22 -11.43 -5.69 3.51
C ARG A 22 -10.70 -4.70 4.41
N ARG A 23 -11.19 -4.55 5.64
CA ARG A 23 -10.48 -3.84 6.70
C ARG A 23 -9.20 -4.60 7.08
N LEU A 24 -8.08 -3.88 7.14
CA LEU A 24 -6.83 -4.45 7.63
C LEU A 24 -6.99 -4.87 9.10
N SER A 25 -6.41 -6.01 9.46
CA SER A 25 -6.34 -6.51 10.84
C SER A 25 -5.48 -5.59 11.71
N PRO A 26 -5.62 -5.61 13.05
CA PRO A 26 -4.83 -4.74 13.93
C PRO A 26 -3.30 -4.74 13.70
N PRO A 27 -2.62 -5.88 13.47
CA PRO A 27 -1.20 -5.85 13.11
C PRO A 27 -0.94 -5.22 11.73
N GLU A 28 -1.77 -5.52 10.73
CA GLU A 28 -1.67 -4.89 9.40
C GLU A 28 -1.92 -3.37 9.47
N GLN A 29 -2.84 -2.89 10.32
CA GLN A 29 -3.06 -1.44 10.52
C GLN A 29 -1.81 -0.73 11.04
N ARG A 30 -1.09 -1.34 11.98
CA ARG A 30 0.17 -0.78 12.51
C ARG A 30 1.25 -0.76 11.44
N ALA A 31 1.43 -1.87 10.73
CA ALA A 31 2.40 -1.97 9.65
C ALA A 31 2.10 -1.00 8.50
N ALA A 32 0.83 -0.84 8.13
CA ALA A 32 0.36 0.15 7.16
C ALA A 32 0.72 1.57 7.59
N ALA A 33 0.35 1.97 8.81
CA ALA A 33 0.65 3.30 9.31
C ALA A 33 2.17 3.57 9.38
N GLU A 34 2.97 2.58 9.78
CA GLU A 34 4.43 2.68 9.79
C GLU A 34 5.01 2.83 8.38
N ALA A 35 4.57 2.01 7.43
CA ALA A 35 5.00 2.08 6.03
C ALA A 35 4.65 3.42 5.39
N LEU A 36 3.42 3.90 5.58
CA LEU A 36 2.96 5.19 5.06
C LEU A 36 3.71 6.37 5.71
N ARG A 37 3.94 6.34 7.02
CA ARG A 37 4.75 7.37 7.71
C ARG A 37 6.18 7.40 7.20
N ALA A 38 6.81 6.25 7.03
CA ALA A 38 8.17 6.15 6.51
C ALA A 38 8.25 6.63 5.06
N GLY A 39 7.32 6.19 4.20
CA GLY A 39 7.22 6.62 2.81
C GLY A 39 7.02 8.13 2.69
N LEU A 40 6.11 8.71 3.48
CA LEU A 40 5.88 10.15 3.49
C LEU A 40 7.14 10.92 3.92
N ALA A 41 7.78 10.51 5.01
CA ALA A 41 9.00 11.15 5.50
C ALA A 41 10.16 11.11 4.47
N LEU A 42 10.28 10.00 3.73
CA LEU A 42 11.30 9.85 2.68
C LEU A 42 10.96 10.60 1.38
N SER A 43 9.68 10.74 1.07
CA SER A 43 9.22 11.44 -0.13
C SER A 43 9.49 12.94 -0.06
N GLY A 44 9.47 13.52 1.15
CA GLY A 44 9.53 14.97 1.35
C GLY A 44 8.22 15.69 1.04
N LEU A 45 7.16 14.95 0.72
CA LEU A 45 5.81 15.48 0.53
C LEU A 45 5.20 15.87 1.89
N ASP A 46 4.34 16.88 1.88
CA ASP A 46 3.42 17.09 2.99
C ASP A 46 2.16 16.21 2.85
N VAL A 47 1.31 16.19 3.89
CA VAL A 47 0.10 15.35 3.85
C VAL A 47 -0.92 15.86 2.83
N GLY A 48 -0.93 17.16 2.54
CA GLY A 48 -1.80 17.75 1.53
C GLY A 48 -1.41 17.33 0.12
N ASP A 49 -0.11 17.24 -0.16
CA ASP A 49 0.44 16.70 -1.41
C ASP A 49 0.08 15.23 -1.58
N LEU A 50 0.30 14.42 -0.53
CA LEU A 50 -0.07 13.01 -0.56
C LEU A 50 -1.58 12.83 -0.83
N TRP A 51 -2.43 13.62 -0.18
CA TRP A 51 -3.87 13.58 -0.40
C TRP A 51 -4.27 13.99 -1.82
N ARG A 52 -3.64 15.02 -2.39
CA ARG A 52 -3.88 15.42 -3.79
C ARG A 52 -3.49 14.31 -4.76
N ALA A 53 -2.34 13.69 -4.53
CA ALA A 53 -1.87 12.55 -5.34
C ALA A 53 -2.83 11.36 -5.21
N SER A 54 -3.34 11.07 -4.00
CA SER A 54 -4.29 9.98 -3.80
C SER A 54 -5.63 10.22 -4.50
N ILE A 55 -6.13 11.46 -4.54
CA ILE A 55 -7.39 11.78 -5.24
C ILE A 55 -7.28 11.58 -6.76
N ALA A 56 -6.09 11.84 -7.32
CA ALA A 56 -5.86 11.61 -8.74
C ALA A 56 -5.96 10.12 -9.12
N LEU A 57 -5.74 9.22 -8.15
CA LEU A 57 -5.86 7.77 -8.30
C LEU A 57 -7.27 7.27 -7.96
N ASP A 58 -7.88 7.81 -6.91
CA ASP A 58 -9.20 7.42 -6.44
C ASP A 58 -9.98 8.62 -5.90
N GLN A 59 -11.16 8.89 -6.47
CA GLN A 59 -12.01 10.00 -6.06
C GLN A 59 -12.59 9.80 -4.65
N ASP A 60 -12.69 8.55 -4.20
CA ASP A 60 -13.13 8.17 -2.85
C ASP A 60 -11.94 7.99 -1.87
N ALA A 61 -10.78 8.57 -2.19
CA ALA A 61 -9.60 8.53 -1.34
C ALA A 61 -9.85 9.09 0.07
N VAL A 62 -9.04 8.61 1.02
CA VAL A 62 -9.10 8.98 2.43
C VAL A 62 -9.07 10.50 2.61
N PRO A 63 -10.06 11.10 3.32
CA PRO A 63 -10.09 12.53 3.57
C PRO A 63 -8.83 13.05 4.29
N PRO A 64 -8.42 14.33 4.09
CA PRO A 64 -7.17 14.85 4.65
C PRO A 64 -7.08 14.75 6.17
N ALA A 65 -8.20 15.02 6.86
CA ALA A 65 -8.27 14.95 8.32
C ALA A 65 -8.09 13.52 8.84
N GLU A 66 -8.57 12.54 8.09
CA GLU A 66 -8.45 11.11 8.40
C GLU A 66 -7.04 10.60 8.08
N LEU A 67 -6.46 11.04 6.97
CA LEU A 67 -5.05 10.79 6.62
C LEU A 67 -4.10 11.35 7.69
N HIS A 68 -4.34 12.57 8.19
CA HIS A 68 -3.61 13.11 9.34
C HIS A 68 -3.71 12.21 10.57
N ARG A 69 -4.90 11.70 10.89
CA ARG A 69 -5.09 10.78 12.01
C ARG A 69 -4.35 9.45 11.81
N ILE A 70 -4.37 8.88 10.62
CA ILE A 70 -3.62 7.65 10.30
C ILE A 70 -2.13 7.87 10.50
N LEU A 71 -1.60 8.99 10.02
CA LEU A 71 -0.17 9.29 10.08
C LEU A 71 0.30 9.73 11.47
N GLN A 72 -0.56 10.39 12.26
CA GLN A 72 -0.21 10.86 13.60
C GLN A 72 -0.51 9.82 14.69
N SER A 73 -1.47 8.93 14.47
CA SER A 73 -1.89 8.03 15.54
C SER A 73 -0.89 6.90 15.78
N ARG A 74 -0.66 6.64 17.06
CA ARG A 74 -0.03 5.42 17.57
C ARG A 74 -1.05 4.34 17.93
N GLU A 75 -2.35 4.65 18.00
CA GLU A 75 -3.43 3.70 18.35
C GLU A 75 -4.74 3.94 17.58
N ASP A 76 -5.27 2.86 16.98
CA ASP A 76 -6.66 2.47 16.66
C ASP A 76 -7.73 3.46 16.14
N ALA A 77 -7.43 4.74 15.93
CA ALA A 77 -8.47 5.73 15.71
C ALA A 77 -9.04 5.71 14.28
N VAL A 78 -8.33 5.14 13.31
CA VAL A 78 -8.78 5.01 11.91
C VAL A 78 -8.31 3.67 11.36
N ARG A 79 -9.22 2.90 10.78
CA ARG A 79 -8.93 1.58 10.22
C ARG A 79 -8.98 1.64 8.71
N LEU A 80 -7.83 1.56 8.05
CA LEU A 80 -7.75 1.47 6.60
C LEU A 80 -8.38 0.18 6.09
N THR A 81 -9.06 0.25 4.95
CA THR A 81 -9.22 -0.90 4.05
C THR A 81 -7.91 -1.20 3.34
N ALA A 82 -7.79 -2.40 2.78
CA ALA A 82 -6.67 -2.76 1.92
C ALA A 82 -6.55 -1.79 0.74
N HIS A 83 -7.67 -1.44 0.12
CA HIS A 83 -7.73 -0.49 -0.97
C HIS A 83 -7.29 0.93 -0.59
N GLU A 84 -7.84 1.48 0.49
CA GLU A 84 -7.47 2.82 0.97
C GLU A 84 -5.96 2.92 1.25
N HIS A 85 -5.38 1.86 1.83
CA HIS A 85 -3.93 1.78 2.02
C HIS A 85 -3.17 1.73 0.70
N ASP A 86 -3.61 0.90 -0.25
CA ASP A 86 -2.90 0.67 -1.51
C ASP A 86 -2.94 1.90 -2.42
N VAL A 87 -4.01 2.69 -2.37
CA VAL A 87 -4.07 4.00 -3.02
C VAL A 87 -3.00 4.95 -2.47
N LEU A 88 -2.85 5.02 -1.14
CA LEU A 88 -1.83 5.87 -0.51
C LEU A 88 -0.41 5.36 -0.79
N ALA A 89 -0.20 4.04 -0.76
CA ALA A 89 1.07 3.42 -1.10
C ALA A 89 1.43 3.68 -2.57
N GLN A 90 0.47 3.55 -3.48
CA GLN A 90 0.63 3.87 -4.90
C GLN A 90 1.03 5.33 -5.09
N ALA A 91 0.32 6.28 -4.47
CA ALA A 91 0.62 7.70 -4.59
C ALA A 91 2.06 8.04 -4.14
N LEU A 92 2.52 7.42 -3.04
CA LEU A 92 3.91 7.58 -2.58
C LEU A 92 4.90 6.94 -3.55
N ASN A 93 4.62 5.72 -3.99
CA ASN A 93 5.51 4.99 -4.89
C ASN A 93 5.65 5.68 -6.26
N ASP A 94 4.57 6.22 -6.82
CA ASP A 94 4.62 6.98 -8.07
C ASP A 94 5.55 8.20 -7.94
N HIS A 95 5.49 8.91 -6.80
CA HIS A 95 6.42 10.00 -6.53
C HIS A 95 7.90 9.54 -6.47
N PHE A 96 8.18 8.36 -5.90
CA PHE A 96 9.54 7.80 -5.90
C PHE A 96 9.97 7.41 -7.33
N VAL A 97 9.10 6.76 -8.10
CA VAL A 97 9.39 6.36 -9.48
C VAL A 97 9.67 7.57 -10.37
N GLU A 98 8.92 8.66 -10.23
CA GLU A 98 9.15 9.91 -10.97
C GLU A 98 10.55 10.51 -10.72
N ARG A 99 11.14 10.22 -9.55
CA ARG A 99 12.49 10.65 -9.17
C ARG A 99 13.58 9.64 -9.56
N GLY A 100 13.21 8.51 -10.16
CA GLY A 100 14.11 7.41 -10.49
C GLY A 100 14.44 6.50 -9.30
N ASP A 101 13.70 6.62 -8.19
CA ASP A 101 13.78 5.72 -7.04
C ASP A 101 12.87 4.47 -7.27
N GLY A 102 12.94 3.49 -6.37
CA GLY A 102 12.12 2.27 -6.44
C GLY A 102 10.69 2.43 -5.88
N HIS A 103 10.08 1.32 -5.45
CA HIS A 103 8.78 1.29 -4.77
C HIS A 103 8.96 0.93 -3.29
N PRO A 104 9.36 1.89 -2.43
CA PRO A 104 9.70 1.58 -1.04
C PRO A 104 8.46 1.34 -0.15
N VAL A 105 7.28 1.79 -0.55
CA VAL A 105 6.05 1.62 0.23
C VAL A 105 5.36 0.34 -0.18
N ARG A 106 5.30 -0.60 0.75
CA ARG A 106 4.65 -1.90 0.55
C ARG A 106 3.15 -1.73 0.37
N TYR A 107 2.54 -2.60 -0.42
CA TYR A 107 1.09 -2.75 -0.53
C TYR A 107 0.55 -3.66 0.58
N SER A 108 -0.76 -3.65 0.76
CA SER A 108 -1.51 -4.36 1.79
C SER A 108 -1.24 -5.87 1.78
N THR A 109 -1.09 -6.45 0.60
CA THR A 109 -0.74 -7.87 0.40
C THR A 109 0.62 -8.24 0.97
N GLU A 110 1.55 -7.29 1.05
CA GLU A 110 2.91 -7.48 1.53
C GLU A 110 3.06 -7.24 3.03
N LEU A 111 2.05 -6.61 3.67
CA LEU A 111 2.04 -6.36 5.12
C LEU A 111 1.79 -7.63 5.96
N ARG A 112 1.24 -8.69 5.35
CA ARG A 112 0.83 -9.91 6.06
C ARG A 112 1.98 -10.83 6.48
N TYR A 113 3.19 -10.57 6.00
CA TYR A 113 4.33 -11.45 6.19
C TYR A 113 5.33 -10.93 7.25
N PHE A 114 4.90 -9.98 8.09
CA PHE A 114 5.68 -9.33 9.14
C PHE A 114 4.89 -9.25 10.44
#